data_AF-A0A5J4NVJ6-F1
#
_entry.id   AF-A0A5J4NVJ6-F1
#
_cell.length_a   1.000
_cell.length_b   1.000
_cell.length_c   1.000
_cell.angle_alpha   90.00
_cell.angle_beta   90.00
_cell.angle_gamma   90.00
#
_symmetry.space_group_name_H-M   'P 1'
#
loop_
_entity.id
_entity.type
_entity.pdbx_description
1 polymer ?
#
loop_
_entity_poly.entity_id
_entity_poly.type
_entity_poly.pdbx_seq_one_letter_code
_entity_poly.pdbx_strand_id
1 'polypeptide(L)'
;MESDISEQPVNCYREVHSDREVYRLRTFLVTSMLQMKKILFSPDGTIYEVDSLTAYLDRYESLWKKDLEVEVVEFLSASPTMHDFQIKFEELDTISRGLDEEPNYYVVGAVYISTEDFKNVIRNNLAQLKQTYVKAFIERYINQVENIGNLLEEWDRNLQRTINNLDEIAFIMDTLRVIREKEIDTDRELIQCEEANALLSKFDLPYPKDIGDRVESVRCAFLRIKERVFLTTDHILSIQGGYKDCLLKSVHELKESTKVFEGDYDEKGPMVPGLPPQEALDKQIQFKNRYDNLIRKINTALKGELLFGLPPSDHSRVQQIGRELDLLQRLYGLYNEVNRTVASYYEIVWQEVDIEKIGVDLQEFQNK
;
A
#
# COMPACT_ATOMS: atom_id res chain seq x y z
N MET A 1 -27.93 2.27 -113.65
CA MET A 1 -27.95 1.00 -112.91
C MET A 1 -26.51 0.77 -112.53
N GLU A 2 -26.05 0.95 -111.31
CA GLU A 2 -26.67 0.84 -109.99
C GLU A 2 -26.30 2.06 -109.13
N SER A 3 -27.21 2.48 -108.25
CA SER A 3 -27.02 3.60 -107.33
C SER A 3 -26.18 3.15 -106.13
N ASP A 4 -25.06 3.84 -105.89
CA ASP A 4 -24.29 3.77 -104.65
C ASP A 4 -25.21 4.05 -103.45
N ILE A 5 -25.52 3.00 -102.67
CA ILE A 5 -26.19 3.13 -101.38
C ILE A 5 -25.11 3.49 -100.37
N SER A 6 -25.01 4.77 -100.06
CA SER A 6 -24.31 5.27 -98.86
C SER A 6 -25.02 4.70 -97.63
N GLU A 7 -24.54 3.57 -97.10
CA GLU A 7 -24.87 3.13 -95.74
C GLU A 7 -24.26 4.13 -94.75
N GLN A 8 -25.03 5.16 -94.39
CA GLN A 8 -24.72 5.93 -93.19
C GLN A 8 -24.81 4.97 -92.00
N PRO A 9 -23.82 4.92 -91.09
CA PRO A 9 -23.93 4.10 -89.89
C PRO A 9 -25.12 4.63 -89.07
N VAL A 10 -26.24 3.91 -89.14
CA VAL A 10 -27.42 4.24 -88.36
C VAL A 10 -27.01 4.13 -86.90
N ASN A 11 -27.12 5.24 -86.17
CA ASN A 11 -26.82 5.24 -84.74
C ASN A 11 -27.99 4.58 -84.00
N CYS A 12 -28.04 3.25 -84.06
CA CYS A 12 -29.09 2.41 -83.46
C CYS A 12 -29.18 2.61 -81.94
N TYR A 13 -28.13 3.12 -81.29
CA TYR A 13 -28.16 3.41 -79.85
C TYR A 13 -29.16 4.52 -79.48
N ARG A 14 -29.38 5.50 -80.37
CA ARG A 14 -30.33 6.59 -80.12
C ARG A 14 -31.77 6.10 -80.22
N GLU A 15 -32.04 5.23 -81.18
CA GLU A 15 -33.36 4.59 -81.38
C GLU A 15 -33.68 3.59 -80.27
N VAL A 16 -32.70 2.78 -79.85
CA VAL A 16 -32.84 1.84 -78.72
C VAL A 16 -33.05 2.58 -77.39
N HIS A 17 -32.42 3.74 -77.17
CA HIS A 17 -32.68 4.54 -75.97
C HIS A 17 -34.10 5.14 -75.96
N SER A 18 -34.67 5.45 -77.13
CA SER A 18 -36.07 5.90 -77.26
C SER A 18 -37.08 4.76 -77.32
N ASP A 19 -36.64 3.51 -77.34
CA ASP A 19 -37.53 2.35 -77.34
C ASP A 19 -38.34 2.31 -76.04
N ARG A 20 -39.66 2.14 -76.22
CA ARG A 20 -40.63 2.06 -75.13
C ARG A 20 -40.31 0.92 -74.17
N GLU A 21 -39.78 -0.20 -74.67
CA GLU A 21 -39.39 -1.34 -73.84
C GLU A 21 -38.18 -1.00 -72.95
N VAL A 22 -37.17 -0.33 -73.51
CA VAL A 22 -35.97 0.08 -72.75
C VAL A 22 -36.33 1.12 -71.69
N TYR A 23 -37.19 2.10 -72.03
CA TYR A 23 -37.69 3.07 -71.06
C TYR A 23 -38.52 2.42 -69.94
N ARG A 24 -39.38 1.45 -70.30
CA ARG A 24 -40.19 0.68 -69.34
C ARG A 24 -39.31 -0.13 -68.40
N LEU A 25 -38.32 -0.86 -68.93
CA LEU A 25 -37.38 -1.66 -68.13
C LEU A 25 -36.51 -0.80 -67.22
N ARG A 26 -36.06 0.37 -67.69
CA ARG A 26 -35.32 1.33 -66.85
C ARG A 26 -36.19 1.84 -65.70
N THR A 27 -37.43 2.23 -65.98
CA THR A 27 -38.37 2.71 -64.95
C THR A 27 -38.70 1.60 -63.95
N PHE A 28 -38.87 0.37 -64.45
CA PHE A 28 -39.05 -0.83 -63.62
C PHE A 28 -37.85 -1.06 -62.71
N LEU A 29 -36.62 -1.07 -63.23
CA LEU A 29 -35.40 -1.23 -62.45
C LEU A 29 -35.27 -0.17 -61.35
N VAL A 30 -35.51 1.11 -61.67
CA VAL A 30 -35.45 2.19 -60.67
C VAL A 30 -36.49 1.98 -59.56
N THR A 31 -37.71 1.61 -59.92
CA THR A 31 -38.79 1.35 -58.96
C THR A 31 -38.48 0.12 -58.10
N SER A 32 -37.99 -0.96 -58.71
CA SER A 32 -37.57 -2.18 -58.01
C SER A 32 -36.37 -1.94 -57.11
N MET A 33 -35.39 -1.12 -57.50
CA MET A 33 -34.26 -0.74 -56.64
C MET A 33 -34.72 0.03 -55.40
N LEU A 34 -35.71 0.94 -55.55
CA LEU A 34 -36.27 1.66 -54.41
C LEU A 34 -37.04 0.74 -53.45
N GLN A 35 -37.80 -0.22 -53.98
CA GLN A 35 -38.51 -1.22 -53.17
C GLN A 35 -37.56 -2.19 -52.48
N MET A 36 -36.54 -2.69 -53.19
CA MET A 36 -35.57 -3.66 -52.66
C MET A 36 -34.62 -3.07 -51.62
N LYS A 37 -34.51 -1.74 -51.51
CA LYS A 37 -33.68 -1.09 -50.48
C LYS A 37 -34.09 -1.45 -49.04
N LYS A 38 -35.34 -1.86 -48.85
CA LYS A 38 -35.89 -2.27 -47.55
C LYS A 38 -35.99 -3.78 -47.37
N ILE A 39 -35.64 -4.57 -48.38
CA ILE A 39 -35.82 -6.02 -48.37
C ILE A 39 -34.51 -6.69 -47.97
N LEU A 40 -34.50 -7.30 -46.79
CA LEU A 40 -33.40 -8.08 -46.25
C LEU A 40 -33.62 -9.56 -46.55
N PHE A 41 -32.63 -10.20 -47.17
CA PHE A 41 -32.58 -11.66 -47.31
C PHE A 41 -31.74 -12.21 -46.18
N SER A 42 -32.40 -12.87 -45.22
CA SER A 42 -31.71 -13.55 -44.11
C SER A 42 -30.98 -14.80 -44.63
N PRO A 43 -29.83 -15.18 -44.03
CA PRO A 43 -29.19 -16.48 -44.27
C PRO A 43 -30.13 -17.68 -44.08
N ASP A 44 -31.19 -17.53 -43.28
CA ASP A 44 -32.20 -18.57 -43.01
C ASP A 44 -33.24 -18.75 -44.14
N GLY A 45 -33.13 -17.97 -45.21
CA GLY A 45 -34.04 -18.02 -46.36
C GLY A 45 -35.34 -17.22 -46.20
N THR A 46 -35.51 -16.51 -45.08
CA THR A 46 -36.65 -15.62 -44.82
C THR A 46 -36.38 -14.21 -45.33
N ILE A 47 -37.44 -13.57 -45.85
CA ILE A 47 -37.41 -12.22 -46.41
C ILE A 47 -38.09 -11.27 -45.41
N TYR A 48 -37.37 -10.24 -44.96
CA TYR A 48 -37.89 -9.22 -44.04
C TYR A 48 -37.91 -7.85 -44.71
N GLU A 49 -38.95 -7.06 -44.47
CA GLU A 49 -38.97 -5.64 -44.79
C GLU A 49 -38.51 -4.84 -43.57
N VAL A 50 -37.45 -4.04 -43.70
CA VAL A 50 -36.84 -3.28 -42.61
C VAL A 50 -36.89 -1.79 -42.94
N ASP A 51 -37.30 -0.96 -41.98
CA ASP A 51 -37.37 0.50 -42.13
C ASP A 51 -35.99 1.16 -42.26
N SER A 52 -34.97 0.61 -41.57
CA SER A 52 -33.57 1.00 -41.70
C SER A 52 -32.64 -0.17 -41.41
N LEU A 53 -31.69 -0.42 -42.32
CA LEU A 53 -30.62 -1.41 -42.18
C LEU A 53 -29.58 -1.05 -41.11
N THR A 54 -29.65 0.13 -40.51
CA THR A 54 -28.66 0.60 -39.52
C THR A 54 -29.26 0.80 -38.14
N ALA A 55 -30.59 0.83 -37.99
CA ALA A 55 -31.24 1.12 -36.72
C ALA A 55 -30.96 0.07 -35.63
N TYR A 56 -30.65 -1.17 -36.01
CA TYR A 56 -30.25 -2.19 -35.03
C TYR A 56 -28.81 -1.98 -34.52
N LEU A 57 -27.97 -1.26 -35.29
CA LEU A 57 -26.62 -0.89 -34.89
C LEU A 57 -26.61 0.18 -33.80
N ASP A 58 -27.65 1.01 -33.72
CA ASP A 58 -27.80 2.04 -32.68
C ASP A 58 -27.75 1.45 -31.25
N ARG A 59 -27.96 0.13 -31.09
CA ARG A 59 -27.80 -0.57 -29.81
C ARG A 59 -26.36 -0.62 -29.31
N TYR A 60 -25.39 -0.55 -30.21
CA TYR A 60 -23.96 -0.54 -29.91
C TYR A 60 -23.38 0.89 -29.88
N GLU A 61 -24.24 1.89 -30.05
CA GLU A 61 -23.87 3.30 -30.16
C GLU A 61 -23.00 3.81 -29.01
N SER A 62 -23.27 3.33 -27.79
CA SER A 62 -22.51 3.66 -26.59
C SER A 62 -21.03 3.31 -26.72
N LEU A 63 -20.68 2.25 -27.47
CA LEU A 63 -19.31 1.76 -27.62
C LEU A 63 -18.43 2.60 -28.55
N TRP A 64 -19.00 3.55 -29.30
CA TRP A 64 -18.24 4.43 -30.20
C TRP A 64 -18.58 5.92 -30.07
N LYS A 65 -19.72 6.30 -29.49
CA LYS A 65 -20.06 7.72 -29.27
C LYS A 65 -19.52 8.27 -27.96
N LYS A 66 -19.27 7.42 -26.96
CA LYS A 66 -18.68 7.83 -25.69
C LYS A 66 -17.20 7.50 -25.67
N ASP A 67 -16.44 8.38 -25.02
CA ASP A 67 -15.04 8.11 -24.70
C ASP A 67 -14.98 7.06 -23.59
N LEU A 68 -14.27 5.96 -23.85
CA LEU A 68 -14.19 4.79 -22.99
C LEU A 68 -13.61 5.14 -21.62
N GLU A 69 -12.67 6.10 -21.58
CA GLU A 69 -12.02 6.53 -20.33
C GLU A 69 -12.96 7.38 -19.47
N VAL A 70 -13.78 8.25 -20.09
CA VAL A 70 -14.73 9.12 -19.39
C VAL A 70 -15.83 8.28 -18.72
N GLU A 71 -16.33 7.24 -19.41
CA GLU A 71 -17.35 6.35 -18.84
C GLU A 71 -16.86 5.59 -17.61
N VAL A 72 -15.60 5.13 -17.63
CA VAL A 72 -14.99 4.46 -16.47
C VAL A 72 -14.78 5.44 -15.32
N VAL A 73 -14.32 6.67 -15.59
CA VAL A 73 -14.13 7.70 -14.56
C VAL A 73 -15.46 8.10 -13.91
N GLU A 74 -16.51 8.30 -14.70
CA GLU A 74 -17.86 8.56 -14.18
C GLU A 74 -18.35 7.41 -13.30
N PHE A 75 -18.15 6.16 -13.75
CA PHE A 75 -18.50 4.99 -12.96
C PHE A 75 -17.74 4.94 -11.64
N LEU A 76 -16.43 5.19 -11.65
CA LEU A 76 -15.59 5.20 -10.44
C LEU A 76 -15.98 6.32 -9.47
N SER A 77 -16.43 7.47 -9.98
CA SER A 77 -16.86 8.61 -9.15
C SER A 77 -18.07 8.28 -8.27
N ALA A 78 -18.90 7.32 -8.68
CA ALA A 78 -20.04 6.84 -7.91
C ALA A 78 -19.66 5.90 -6.75
N SER A 79 -18.36 5.66 -6.51
CA SER A 79 -17.85 4.71 -5.51
C SER A 79 -18.44 3.29 -5.62
N PRO A 80 -18.37 2.66 -6.81
CA PRO A 80 -19.07 1.42 -7.11
C PRO A 80 -18.61 0.28 -6.20
N THR A 81 -19.52 -0.62 -5.85
CA THR A 81 -19.22 -1.83 -5.07
C THR A 81 -18.71 -2.96 -5.96
N MET A 82 -18.16 -4.01 -5.36
CA MET A 82 -17.75 -5.21 -6.11
C MET A 82 -18.91 -5.85 -6.88
N HIS A 83 -20.13 -5.74 -6.35
CA HIS A 83 -21.34 -6.19 -7.04
C HIS A 83 -21.68 -5.33 -8.26
N ASP A 84 -21.50 -4.01 -8.19
CA ASP A 84 -21.72 -3.12 -9.33
C ASP A 84 -20.74 -3.42 -10.47
N PHE A 85 -19.48 -3.73 -10.14
CA PHE A 85 -18.51 -4.24 -11.13
C PHE A 85 -18.96 -5.56 -11.75
N GLN A 86 -19.49 -6.50 -10.95
CA GLN A 86 -20.02 -7.76 -11.46
C GLN A 86 -21.16 -7.52 -12.47
N ILE A 87 -22.11 -6.65 -12.15
CA ILE A 87 -23.21 -6.29 -13.07
C ILE A 87 -22.64 -5.73 -14.37
N LYS A 88 -21.65 -4.83 -14.29
CA LYS A 88 -20.99 -4.27 -15.48
C LYS A 88 -20.27 -5.34 -16.32
N PHE A 89 -19.58 -6.30 -15.70
CA PHE A 89 -18.98 -7.40 -16.45
C PHE A 89 -20.04 -8.28 -17.13
N GLU A 90 -21.15 -8.57 -16.47
CA GLU A 90 -22.27 -9.32 -17.05
C GLU A 90 -22.93 -8.57 -18.23
N GLU A 91 -23.10 -7.26 -18.13
CA GLU A 91 -23.57 -6.39 -19.21
C GLU A 91 -22.62 -6.46 -20.42
N LEU A 92 -21.32 -6.27 -20.21
CA LEU A 92 -20.31 -6.29 -21.28
C LEU A 92 -20.18 -7.68 -21.94
N ASP A 93 -20.34 -8.76 -21.18
CA ASP A 93 -20.38 -10.12 -21.73
C ASP A 93 -21.64 -10.41 -22.54
N THR A 94 -22.79 -9.88 -22.10
CA THR A 94 -24.04 -10.00 -22.85
C THR A 94 -23.95 -9.28 -24.19
N ILE A 95 -23.36 -8.08 -24.22
CA ILE A 95 -23.11 -7.33 -25.46
C ILE A 95 -22.12 -8.09 -26.36
N SER A 96 -21.06 -8.68 -25.78
CA SER A 96 -20.10 -9.49 -26.53
C SER A 96 -20.76 -10.71 -27.19
N ARG A 97 -21.61 -11.44 -26.44
CA ARG A 97 -22.34 -12.61 -26.95
C ARG A 97 -23.33 -12.22 -28.05
N GLY A 98 -24.07 -11.13 -27.85
CA GLY A 98 -24.98 -10.59 -28.85
C GLY A 98 -24.25 -10.25 -30.16
N LEU A 99 -23.05 -9.65 -30.08
CA LEU A 99 -22.25 -9.36 -31.26
C LEU A 99 -21.82 -10.65 -32.00
N ASP A 100 -21.48 -11.72 -31.29
CA ASP A 100 -21.07 -12.98 -31.91
C ASP A 100 -22.23 -13.73 -32.56
N GLU A 101 -23.45 -13.61 -32.04
CA GLU A 101 -24.68 -14.19 -32.61
C GLU A 101 -25.12 -13.50 -33.91
N GLU A 102 -24.79 -12.22 -34.11
CA GLU A 102 -25.16 -11.49 -35.34
C GLU A 102 -24.48 -12.06 -36.60
N PRO A 103 -25.16 -12.14 -37.75
CA PRO A 103 -24.56 -12.65 -38.99
C PRO A 103 -23.48 -11.69 -39.53
N ASN A 104 -22.47 -12.27 -40.16
CA ASN A 104 -21.32 -11.52 -40.72
C ASN A 104 -21.62 -10.85 -42.07
N TYR A 105 -22.80 -11.11 -42.65
CA TYR A 105 -23.22 -10.49 -43.88
C TYR A 105 -24.74 -10.44 -43.98
N TYR A 106 -25.23 -9.48 -44.76
CA TYR A 106 -26.62 -9.39 -45.16
C TYR A 106 -26.71 -9.17 -46.67
N VAL A 107 -27.72 -9.75 -47.30
CA VAL A 107 -28.02 -9.48 -48.71
C VAL A 107 -29.25 -8.58 -48.77
N VAL A 108 -29.11 -7.42 -49.41
CA VAL A 108 -30.17 -6.43 -49.56
C VAL A 108 -30.43 -6.23 -51.05
N GLY A 109 -31.59 -6.68 -51.54
CA GLY A 109 -31.87 -6.67 -52.97
C GLY A 109 -30.79 -7.40 -53.78
N ALA A 110 -30.01 -6.64 -54.56
CA ALA A 110 -28.90 -7.15 -55.38
C ALA A 110 -27.51 -6.83 -54.79
N VAL A 111 -27.43 -6.35 -53.55
CA VAL A 111 -26.18 -5.89 -52.90
C VAL A 111 -25.82 -6.84 -51.75
N TYR A 112 -24.54 -7.23 -51.70
CA TYR A 112 -23.94 -7.96 -50.59
C TYR A 112 -23.28 -6.97 -49.62
N ILE A 113 -23.68 -6.98 -48.36
CA ILE A 113 -23.13 -6.13 -47.30
C ILE A 113 -22.39 -7.03 -46.32
N SER A 114 -21.06 -6.89 -46.26
CA SER A 114 -20.26 -7.51 -45.21
C SER A 114 -20.30 -6.64 -43.95
N THR A 115 -20.58 -7.26 -42.81
CA THR A 115 -20.54 -6.60 -41.49
C THR A 115 -19.32 -7.02 -40.67
N GLU A 116 -18.44 -7.84 -41.24
CA GLU A 116 -17.28 -8.40 -40.55
C GLU A 116 -16.31 -7.32 -40.03
N ASP A 117 -15.94 -6.35 -40.86
CA ASP A 117 -15.05 -5.26 -40.46
C ASP A 117 -15.66 -4.41 -39.34
N PHE A 118 -16.96 -4.17 -39.42
CA PHE A 118 -17.69 -3.42 -38.41
C PHE A 118 -17.76 -4.18 -37.08
N LYS A 119 -18.07 -5.49 -37.11
CA LYS A 119 -18.03 -6.36 -35.92
C LYS A 119 -16.64 -6.38 -35.30
N ASN A 120 -15.58 -6.40 -36.11
CA ASN A 120 -14.20 -6.38 -35.63
C ASN A 120 -13.88 -5.07 -34.90
N VAL A 121 -14.32 -3.92 -35.42
CA VAL A 121 -14.14 -2.62 -34.74
C VAL A 121 -14.87 -2.60 -33.40
N ILE A 122 -16.13 -3.05 -33.34
CA ILE A 122 -16.88 -3.12 -32.07
C ILE A 122 -16.19 -4.07 -31.08
N ARG A 123 -15.77 -5.26 -31.53
CA ARG A 123 -15.09 -6.24 -30.69
C ARG A 123 -13.82 -5.67 -30.08
N ASN A 124 -13.05 -4.90 -30.85
CA ASN A 124 -11.86 -4.22 -30.36
C ASN A 124 -12.19 -3.15 -29.32
N ASN A 125 -13.18 -2.30 -29.56
CA ASN A 125 -13.61 -1.27 -28.59
C ASN A 125 -14.14 -1.90 -27.29
N LEU A 126 -14.93 -2.97 -27.40
CA LEU A 126 -15.47 -3.71 -26.26
C LEU A 126 -14.33 -4.38 -25.45
N ALA A 127 -13.34 -4.95 -26.13
CA ALA A 127 -12.16 -5.51 -25.46
C ALA A 127 -11.35 -4.43 -24.72
N GLN A 128 -11.16 -3.25 -25.32
CA GLN A 128 -10.50 -2.12 -24.66
C GLN A 128 -11.28 -1.61 -23.45
N LEU A 129 -12.61 -1.51 -23.56
CA LEU A 129 -13.48 -1.12 -22.45
C LEU A 129 -13.38 -2.12 -21.29
N LYS A 130 -13.51 -3.43 -21.58
CA LYS A 130 -13.33 -4.51 -20.61
C LYS A 130 -11.96 -4.41 -19.93
N GLN A 131 -10.89 -4.22 -20.69
CA GLN A 131 -9.54 -4.10 -20.15
C GLN A 131 -9.40 -2.90 -19.20
N THR A 132 -10.04 -1.77 -19.52
CA THR A 132 -9.99 -0.56 -18.68
C THR A 132 -10.75 -0.78 -17.36
N TYR A 133 -11.93 -1.40 -17.40
CA TYR A 133 -12.65 -1.78 -16.18
C TYR A 133 -11.88 -2.80 -15.32
N VAL A 134 -11.23 -3.79 -15.95
CA VAL A 134 -10.39 -4.78 -15.26
C VAL A 134 -9.22 -4.11 -14.55
N LYS A 135 -8.51 -3.18 -15.22
CA LYS A 135 -7.41 -2.42 -14.60
C LYS A 135 -7.90 -1.64 -13.38
N ALA A 136 -9.00 -0.91 -13.51
CA ALA A 136 -9.59 -0.16 -12.40
C ALA A 136 -10.03 -1.07 -11.23
N PHE A 137 -10.53 -2.26 -11.54
CA PHE A 137 -10.92 -3.26 -10.54
C PHE A 137 -9.71 -3.83 -9.79
N ILE A 138 -8.64 -4.20 -10.51
CA ILE A 138 -7.37 -4.68 -9.93
C ILE A 138 -6.78 -3.60 -9.02
N GLU A 139 -6.72 -2.36 -9.49
CA GLU A 139 -6.15 -1.25 -8.73
C GLU A 139 -6.87 -1.01 -7.40
N ARG A 140 -8.18 -1.20 -7.40
CA ARG A 140 -9.00 -0.97 -6.21
C ARG A 140 -9.00 -2.12 -5.22
N TYR A 141 -9.09 -3.36 -5.70
CA TYR A 141 -9.37 -4.52 -4.85
C TYR A 141 -8.20 -5.47 -4.68
N ILE A 142 -7.26 -5.52 -5.62
CA ILE A 142 -6.18 -6.52 -5.62
C ILE A 142 -4.81 -5.91 -5.29
N ASN A 143 -4.55 -4.65 -5.65
CA ASN A 143 -3.26 -4.02 -5.32
C ASN A 143 -2.96 -3.97 -3.80
N GLN A 144 -3.98 -4.05 -2.94
CA GLN A 144 -3.79 -4.13 -1.49
C GLN A 144 -3.04 -5.39 -1.05
N VAL A 145 -3.04 -6.46 -1.86
CA VAL A 145 -2.29 -7.70 -1.60
C VAL A 145 -0.79 -7.43 -1.42
N GLU A 146 -0.22 -6.44 -2.12
CA GLU A 146 1.19 -6.10 -1.94
C GLU A 146 1.48 -5.53 -0.55
N ASN A 147 0.59 -4.66 -0.06
CA ASN A 147 0.69 -4.07 1.27
C ASN A 147 0.57 -5.15 2.35
N ILE A 148 -0.40 -6.05 2.19
CA ILE A 148 -0.57 -7.21 3.06
C ILE A 148 0.70 -8.07 3.04
N GLY A 149 1.21 -8.41 1.85
CA GLY A 149 2.44 -9.21 1.70
C GLY A 149 3.63 -8.61 2.47
N ASN A 150 3.86 -7.30 2.34
CA ASN A 150 4.94 -6.61 3.05
C ASN A 150 4.76 -6.65 4.58
N LEU A 151 3.52 -6.51 5.07
CA LEU A 151 3.21 -6.63 6.50
C LEU A 151 3.48 -8.05 7.02
N LEU A 152 3.12 -9.08 6.24
CA LEU A 152 3.39 -10.47 6.59
C LEU A 152 4.90 -10.75 6.63
N GLU A 153 5.68 -10.25 5.68
CA GLU A 153 7.14 -10.39 5.71
C GLU A 153 7.77 -9.72 6.94
N GLU A 154 7.25 -8.56 7.35
CA GLU A 154 7.68 -7.89 8.58
C GLU A 154 7.38 -8.75 9.81
N TRP A 155 6.15 -9.27 9.91
CA TRP A 155 5.76 -10.14 11.01
C TRP A 155 6.60 -11.42 11.07
N ASP A 156 6.84 -12.07 9.93
CA ASP A 156 7.67 -13.28 9.86
C ASP A 156 9.11 -12.98 10.32
N ARG A 157 9.71 -11.88 9.85
CA ARG A 157 11.06 -11.46 10.28
C ARG A 157 11.12 -11.19 11.78
N ASN A 158 10.10 -10.54 12.35
CA ASN A 158 10.05 -10.22 13.77
C ASN A 158 9.88 -11.50 14.63
N LEU A 159 9.09 -12.46 14.17
CA LEU A 159 8.86 -13.75 14.84
C LEU A 159 10.05 -14.72 14.72
N GLN A 160 10.89 -14.60 13.68
CA GLN A 160 12.10 -15.41 13.50
C GLN A 160 13.26 -15.03 14.46
N ARG A 161 13.12 -13.93 15.20
CA ARG A 161 14.14 -13.47 16.14
C ARG A 161 14.30 -14.49 17.27
N THR A 162 15.54 -14.93 17.50
CA THR A 162 15.87 -15.86 18.59
C THR A 162 15.70 -15.23 19.96
N ILE A 163 15.28 -16.02 20.95
CA ILE A 163 15.04 -15.57 22.33
C ILE A 163 16.23 -15.92 23.23
N ASN A 164 17.05 -14.93 23.56
CA ASN A 164 18.21 -15.08 24.43
C ASN A 164 18.15 -14.20 25.69
N ASN A 165 17.32 -13.16 25.70
CA ASN A 165 17.22 -12.22 26.81
C ASN A 165 15.79 -11.69 27.03
N LEU A 166 15.58 -10.98 28.15
CA LEU A 166 14.27 -10.41 28.51
C LEU A 166 13.79 -9.34 27.52
N ASP A 167 14.70 -8.54 26.95
CA ASP A 167 14.33 -7.50 25.98
C ASP A 167 13.81 -8.12 24.67
N GLU A 168 14.35 -9.28 24.27
CA GLU A 168 13.88 -10.06 23.12
C GLU A 168 12.52 -10.69 23.37
N ILE A 169 12.28 -11.20 24.58
CA ILE A 169 10.94 -11.67 24.97
C ILE A 169 9.93 -10.52 24.90
N ALA A 170 10.27 -9.35 25.44
CA ALA A 170 9.40 -8.17 25.37
C ALA A 170 9.08 -7.78 23.92
N PHE A 171 10.10 -7.70 23.06
CA PHE A 171 9.93 -7.38 21.65
C PHE A 171 9.01 -8.37 20.92
N ILE A 172 9.17 -9.67 21.15
CA ILE A 172 8.33 -10.69 20.51
C ILE A 172 6.92 -10.65 21.07
N MET A 173 6.74 -10.43 22.38
CA MET A 173 5.41 -10.27 22.99
C MET A 173 4.67 -9.05 22.42
N ASP A 174 5.37 -7.93 22.22
CA ASP A 174 4.80 -6.76 21.54
C ASP A 174 4.44 -7.06 20.09
N THR A 175 5.29 -7.80 19.37
CA THR A 175 5.01 -8.26 18.01
C THR A 175 3.76 -9.14 17.97
N LEU A 176 3.65 -10.13 18.86
CA LEU A 176 2.49 -11.01 18.97
C LEU A 176 1.20 -10.23 19.28
N ARG A 177 1.30 -9.19 20.12
CA ARG A 177 0.19 -8.29 20.39
C ARG A 177 -0.23 -7.53 19.14
N VAL A 178 0.70 -6.93 18.40
CA VAL A 178 0.40 -6.20 17.16
C VAL A 178 -0.23 -7.12 16.12
N ILE A 179 0.27 -8.34 15.97
CA ILE A 179 -0.32 -9.35 15.07
C ILE A 179 -1.76 -9.61 15.50
N ARG A 180 -2.02 -9.89 16.78
CA ARG A 180 -3.37 -10.16 17.29
C ARG A 180 -4.35 -9.00 17.06
N GLU A 181 -3.89 -7.76 17.18
CA GLU A 181 -4.71 -6.56 16.94
C GLU A 181 -5.04 -6.40 15.44
N LYS A 182 -4.11 -6.71 14.54
CA LYS A 182 -4.27 -6.50 13.09
C LYS A 182 -4.73 -7.74 12.31
N GLU A 183 -4.73 -8.92 12.92
CA GLU A 183 -4.98 -10.20 12.23
C GLU A 183 -6.35 -10.21 11.53
N ILE A 184 -7.39 -9.75 12.21
CA ILE A 184 -8.77 -9.78 11.70
C ILE A 184 -8.93 -8.85 10.50
N ASP A 185 -8.40 -7.63 10.60
CA ASP A 185 -8.47 -6.64 9.52
C ASP A 185 -7.68 -7.12 8.30
N THR A 186 -6.49 -7.68 8.53
CA THR A 186 -5.64 -8.25 7.46
C THR A 186 -6.32 -9.44 6.77
N ASP A 187 -6.94 -10.33 7.55
CA ASP A 187 -7.68 -11.48 7.01
C ASP A 187 -8.87 -11.04 6.17
N ARG A 188 -9.61 -10.03 6.65
CA ARG A 188 -10.75 -9.45 5.94
C ARG A 188 -10.34 -8.83 4.61
N GLU A 189 -9.28 -8.03 4.59
CA GLU A 189 -8.77 -7.42 3.36
C GLU A 189 -8.30 -8.49 2.37
N LEU A 190 -7.64 -9.54 2.85
CA LEU A 190 -7.19 -10.64 2.01
C LEU A 190 -8.35 -11.44 1.42
N ILE A 191 -9.43 -11.68 2.18
CA ILE A 191 -10.66 -12.31 1.66
C ILE A 191 -11.25 -11.48 0.52
N GLN A 192 -11.28 -10.15 0.65
CA GLN A 192 -11.77 -9.28 -0.43
C GLN A 192 -10.92 -9.40 -1.70
N CYS A 193 -9.61 -9.55 -1.55
CA CYS A 193 -8.70 -9.76 -2.67
C CYS A 193 -8.96 -11.12 -3.36
N GLU A 194 -9.24 -12.17 -2.59
CA GLU A 194 -9.57 -13.51 -3.11
C GLU A 194 -10.91 -13.52 -3.85
N GLU A 195 -11.94 -12.88 -3.28
CA GLU A 195 -13.24 -12.74 -3.92
C GLU A 195 -13.13 -11.96 -5.23
N ALA A 196 -12.34 -10.88 -5.24
CA ALA A 196 -12.04 -10.11 -6.44
C ALA A 196 -11.32 -10.96 -7.50
N ASN A 197 -10.31 -11.73 -7.10
CA ASN A 197 -9.58 -12.63 -8.01
C ASN A 197 -10.49 -13.75 -8.57
N ALA A 198 -11.39 -14.30 -7.75
CA ALA A 198 -12.37 -15.29 -8.16
C ALA A 198 -13.37 -14.71 -9.18
N LEU A 199 -13.81 -13.47 -9.00
CA LEU A 199 -14.67 -12.78 -9.98
C LEU A 199 -13.98 -12.58 -11.32
N LEU A 200 -12.73 -12.11 -11.33
CA LEU A 200 -11.98 -11.96 -12.59
C LEU A 200 -11.80 -13.30 -13.32
N SER A 201 -11.55 -14.37 -12.57
CA SER A 201 -11.42 -15.72 -13.11
C SER A 201 -12.74 -16.27 -13.67
N LYS A 202 -13.88 -15.91 -13.06
CA LYS A 202 -15.22 -16.34 -13.51
C LYS A 202 -15.59 -15.78 -14.90
N PHE A 203 -15.19 -14.53 -15.19
CA PHE A 203 -15.50 -13.86 -16.45
C PHE A 203 -14.43 -14.06 -17.53
N ASP A 204 -13.43 -14.92 -17.28
CA ASP A 204 -12.30 -15.20 -18.19
C ASP A 204 -11.65 -13.91 -18.74
N LEU A 205 -11.57 -12.89 -17.89
CA LEU A 205 -11.05 -11.58 -18.29
C LEU A 205 -9.53 -11.69 -18.45
N PRO A 206 -8.94 -11.12 -19.52
CA PRO A 206 -7.51 -11.19 -19.73
C PRO A 206 -6.78 -10.30 -18.70
N TYR A 207 -6.28 -10.90 -17.62
CA TYR A 207 -5.40 -10.24 -16.65
C TYR A 207 -4.12 -11.07 -16.41
N PRO A 208 -3.02 -10.45 -15.98
CA PRO A 208 -1.78 -11.15 -15.69
C PRO A 208 -1.99 -12.23 -14.63
N LYS A 209 -1.67 -13.49 -14.95
CA LYS A 209 -1.80 -14.63 -14.02
C LYS A 209 -0.97 -14.45 -12.74
N ASP A 210 0.14 -13.74 -12.84
CA ASP A 210 1.03 -13.38 -11.73
C ASP A 210 0.28 -12.72 -10.56
N ILE A 211 -0.78 -11.97 -10.85
CA ILE A 211 -1.59 -11.28 -9.83
C ILE A 211 -2.38 -12.29 -8.99
N GLY A 212 -3.00 -13.28 -9.66
CA GLY A 212 -3.76 -14.34 -8.98
C GLY A 212 -2.85 -15.25 -8.15
N ASP A 213 -1.69 -15.63 -8.71
CA ASP A 213 -0.69 -16.43 -8.00
C ASP A 213 -0.16 -15.71 -6.74
N ARG A 214 -0.06 -14.37 -6.80
CA ARG A 214 0.36 -13.55 -5.66
C ARG A 214 -0.68 -13.52 -4.54
N VAL A 215 -1.97 -13.44 -4.86
CA VAL A 215 -3.06 -13.52 -3.87
C VAL A 215 -2.97 -14.85 -3.10
N GLU A 216 -2.83 -15.96 -3.83
CA GLU A 216 -2.70 -17.31 -3.23
C GLU A 216 -1.43 -17.42 -2.39
N SER A 217 -0.30 -16.89 -2.87
CA SER A 217 0.97 -16.88 -2.15
C SER A 217 0.86 -16.13 -0.82
N VAL A 218 0.20 -14.98 -0.81
CA VAL A 218 -0.03 -14.17 0.39
C VAL A 218 -0.97 -14.89 1.37
N ARG A 219 -2.00 -15.59 0.89
CA ARG A 219 -2.84 -16.46 1.75
C ARG A 219 -2.04 -17.58 2.40
N CYS A 220 -1.22 -18.28 1.63
CA CYS A 220 -0.31 -19.28 2.16
C CYS A 220 0.65 -18.69 3.22
N ALA A 221 1.21 -17.51 2.97
CA ALA A 221 2.08 -16.82 3.92
C ALA A 221 1.35 -16.44 5.21
N PHE A 222 0.10 -15.97 5.12
CA PHE A 222 -0.71 -15.60 6.28
C PHE A 222 -0.99 -16.81 7.18
N LEU A 223 -1.37 -17.96 6.59
CA LEU A 223 -1.58 -19.20 7.34
C LEU A 223 -0.29 -19.68 8.02
N ARG A 224 0.85 -19.58 7.33
CA ARG A 224 2.16 -19.90 7.90
C ARG A 224 2.50 -19.01 9.09
N ILE A 225 2.14 -17.73 9.06
CA ILE A 225 2.34 -16.83 10.21
C ILE A 225 1.44 -17.22 11.38
N LYS A 226 0.18 -17.62 11.15
CA LYS A 226 -0.68 -18.12 12.24
C LYS A 226 -0.08 -19.33 12.95
N GLU A 227 0.43 -20.29 12.18
CA GLU A 227 1.12 -21.45 12.73
C GLU A 227 2.37 -21.03 13.52
N ARG A 228 3.15 -20.08 12.99
CA ARG A 228 4.34 -19.56 13.67
C ARG A 228 4.01 -18.84 14.97
N VAL A 229 2.95 -18.02 14.99
CA VAL A 229 2.45 -17.35 16.19
C VAL A 229 2.13 -18.38 17.28
N PHE A 230 1.48 -19.49 16.91
CA PHE A 230 1.20 -20.58 17.84
C PHE A 230 2.49 -21.20 18.41
N LEU A 231 3.44 -21.57 17.54
CA LEU A 231 4.72 -22.17 17.94
C LEU A 231 5.56 -21.23 18.82
N THR A 232 5.65 -19.95 18.45
CA THR A 232 6.41 -18.94 19.22
C THR A 232 5.75 -18.69 20.58
N THR A 233 4.42 -18.68 20.65
CA THR A 233 3.69 -18.54 21.92
C THR A 233 3.95 -19.73 22.83
N ASP A 234 3.86 -20.96 22.31
CA ASP A 234 4.14 -22.18 23.07
C ASP A 234 5.59 -22.20 23.58
N HIS A 235 6.55 -21.81 22.72
CA HIS A 235 7.94 -21.68 23.12
C HIS A 235 8.13 -20.65 24.24
N ILE A 236 7.51 -19.47 24.15
CA ILE A 236 7.58 -18.44 25.20
C ILE A 236 7.02 -18.97 26.52
N LEU A 237 5.87 -19.67 26.50
CA LEU A 237 5.27 -20.26 27.69
C LEU A 237 6.21 -21.29 28.35
N SER A 238 6.94 -22.07 27.55
CA SER A 238 7.88 -23.08 28.06
C SER A 238 9.09 -22.47 28.80
N ILE A 239 9.60 -21.31 28.33
CA ILE A 239 10.76 -20.64 28.92
C ILE A 239 10.39 -19.63 30.02
N GLN A 240 9.14 -19.17 30.05
CA GLN A 240 8.65 -18.08 30.89
C GLN A 240 9.02 -18.26 32.37
N GLY A 241 8.86 -19.47 32.91
CA GLY A 241 9.15 -19.77 34.31
C GLY A 241 10.60 -19.51 34.70
N GLY A 242 11.55 -19.98 33.88
CA GLY A 242 12.98 -19.79 34.15
C GLY A 242 13.39 -18.31 34.12
N TYR A 243 12.90 -17.54 33.15
CA TYR A 243 13.17 -16.11 33.07
C TYR A 243 12.54 -15.32 34.23
N LYS A 244 11.33 -15.71 34.67
CA LYS A 244 10.68 -15.11 35.83
C LYS A 244 11.49 -15.33 37.11
N ASP A 245 11.97 -16.55 37.34
CA ASP A 245 12.77 -16.87 38.53
C ASP A 245 14.12 -16.14 38.53
N CYS A 246 14.78 -16.06 37.36
CA CYS A 246 16.01 -15.28 37.19
C CYS A 246 15.77 -13.77 37.43
N LEU A 247 14.64 -13.23 36.96
CA LEU A 247 14.26 -11.85 37.21
C LEU A 247 14.03 -11.58 38.70
N LEU A 248 13.29 -12.44 39.40
CA LEU A 248 13.03 -12.28 40.83
C LEU A 248 14.32 -12.29 41.65
N LYS A 249 15.28 -13.17 41.32
CA LYS A 249 16.62 -13.16 41.93
C LYS A 249 17.36 -11.86 41.64
N SER A 250 17.37 -11.42 40.39
CA SER A 250 18.03 -10.16 39.98
C SER A 250 17.43 -8.94 40.67
N VAL A 251 16.10 -8.88 40.84
CA VAL A 251 15.41 -7.81 41.57
C VAL A 251 15.78 -7.82 43.05
N HIS A 252 15.91 -9.01 43.66
CA HIS A 252 16.33 -9.13 45.05
C HIS A 252 17.78 -8.62 45.25
N GLU A 253 18.72 -9.10 44.44
CA GLU A 253 20.11 -8.64 44.44
C GLU A 253 20.21 -7.13 44.18
N LEU A 254 19.36 -6.61 43.30
CA LEU A 254 19.34 -5.18 42.98
C LEU A 254 18.78 -4.34 44.13
N LYS A 255 17.81 -4.84 44.90
CA LYS A 255 17.33 -4.18 46.13
C LYS A 255 18.43 -4.10 47.19
N GLU A 256 19.20 -5.16 47.36
CA GLU A 256 20.36 -5.16 48.27
C GLU A 256 21.45 -4.20 47.79
N SER A 257 21.82 -4.27 46.51
CA SER A 257 22.80 -3.35 45.90
C SER A 257 22.36 -1.88 45.98
N THR A 258 21.06 -1.61 45.90
CA THR A 258 20.49 -0.27 46.03
C THR A 258 20.66 0.25 47.46
N LYS A 259 20.30 -0.56 48.47
CA LYS A 259 20.50 -0.19 49.88
C LYS A 259 21.97 0.05 50.22
N VAL A 260 22.87 -0.78 49.70
CA VAL A 260 24.32 -0.61 49.89
C VAL A 260 24.80 0.69 49.24
N PHE A 261 24.32 1.01 48.03
CA PHE A 261 24.67 2.26 47.36
C PHE A 261 24.16 3.50 48.11
N GLU A 262 22.92 3.45 48.62
CA GLU A 262 22.33 4.52 49.43
C GLU A 262 23.14 4.76 50.72
N GLY A 263 23.47 3.69 51.46
CA GLY A 263 24.31 3.78 52.66
C GLY A 263 25.72 4.29 52.37
N ASP A 264 26.37 3.78 51.31
CA ASP A 264 27.68 4.27 50.87
C ASP A 264 27.65 5.76 50.51
N TYR A 265 26.58 6.24 49.87
CA TYR A 265 26.43 7.65 49.48
C TYR A 265 26.26 8.54 50.71
N ASP A 266 25.45 8.13 51.68
CA ASP A 266 25.21 8.90 52.91
C ASP A 266 26.47 8.96 53.80
N GLU A 267 27.25 7.87 53.89
CA GLU A 267 28.44 7.81 54.75
C GLU A 267 29.74 8.32 54.10
N LYS A 268 29.93 8.06 52.79
CA LYS A 268 31.21 8.27 52.08
C LYS A 268 31.09 9.17 50.86
N GLY A 269 29.90 9.68 50.58
CA GLY A 269 29.59 10.48 49.40
C GLY A 269 30.30 11.84 49.35
N PRO A 270 30.08 12.57 48.24
CA PRO A 270 30.66 13.89 48.00
C PRO A 270 30.10 15.01 48.91
N MET A 271 29.03 14.75 49.67
CA MET A 271 28.41 15.70 50.60
C MET A 271 28.92 15.58 52.05
N VAL A 272 29.86 14.68 52.33
CA VAL A 272 30.41 14.50 53.68
C VAL A 272 31.17 15.76 54.12
N PRO A 273 30.90 16.31 55.32
CA PRO A 273 31.54 17.55 55.77
C PRO A 273 33.05 17.37 55.96
N GLY A 274 33.82 18.38 55.55
CA GLY A 274 35.27 18.44 55.74
C GLY A 274 36.12 17.89 54.58
N LEU A 275 35.51 17.52 53.44
CA LEU A 275 36.24 17.10 52.25
C LEU A 275 36.84 18.29 51.48
N PRO A 276 38.09 18.19 51.00
CA PRO A 276 38.64 19.19 50.10
C PRO A 276 37.93 19.14 48.72
N PRO A 277 37.81 20.27 48.00
CA PRO A 277 37.02 20.36 46.77
C PRO A 277 37.42 19.36 45.66
N GLN A 278 38.71 19.06 45.53
CA GLN A 278 39.21 18.09 44.56
C GLN A 278 38.79 16.66 44.89
N GLU A 279 38.91 16.23 46.15
CA GLU A 279 38.46 14.89 46.57
C GLU A 279 36.94 14.75 46.49
N ALA A 280 36.19 15.83 46.74
CA ALA A 280 34.74 15.83 46.60
C ALA A 280 34.29 15.65 45.14
N LEU A 281 34.98 16.26 44.18
CA LEU A 281 34.76 16.05 42.75
C LEU A 281 35.07 14.60 42.34
N ASP A 282 36.23 14.06 42.75
CA ASP A 282 36.60 12.68 42.41
C ASP A 282 35.57 11.68 42.94
N LYS A 283 35.11 11.88 44.18
CA LYS A 283 34.00 11.11 44.76
C LYS A 283 32.71 11.29 43.97
N GLN A 284 32.36 12.52 43.57
CA GLN A 284 31.16 12.78 42.77
C GLN A 284 31.19 12.00 41.45
N ILE A 285 32.32 12.01 40.73
CA ILE A 285 32.48 11.27 39.47
C ILE A 285 32.36 9.76 39.71
N GLN A 286 32.99 9.22 40.76
CA GLN A 286 32.89 7.81 41.12
C GLN A 286 31.45 7.39 41.44
N PHE A 287 30.75 8.16 42.27
CA PHE A 287 29.34 7.88 42.61
C PHE A 287 28.41 8.06 41.41
N LYS A 288 28.68 9.01 40.50
CA LYS A 288 27.93 9.16 39.25
C LYS A 288 28.07 7.94 38.34
N ASN A 289 29.28 7.43 38.16
CA ASN A 289 29.51 6.19 37.39
C ASN A 289 28.82 4.97 38.03
N ARG A 290 28.86 4.85 39.37
CA ARG A 290 28.12 3.79 40.09
C ARG A 290 26.60 3.94 39.92
N TYR A 291 26.09 5.17 40.01
CA TYR A 291 24.69 5.50 39.78
C TYR A 291 24.23 5.13 38.37
N ASP A 292 24.98 5.52 37.33
CA ASP A 292 24.63 5.25 35.94
C ASP A 292 24.60 3.75 35.64
N ASN A 293 25.47 2.96 36.28
CA ASN A 293 25.42 1.50 36.20
C ASN A 293 24.21 0.92 36.95
N LEU A 294 23.89 1.45 38.12
CA LEU A 294 22.74 1.00 38.93
C LEU A 294 21.42 1.31 38.23
N ILE A 295 21.26 2.52 37.68
CA ILE A 295 20.02 2.95 37.02
C ILE A 295 19.76 2.16 35.73
N ARG A 296 20.81 1.79 34.99
CA ARG A 296 20.68 0.87 33.83
C ARG A 296 20.10 -0.47 34.26
N LYS A 297 20.61 -1.06 35.34
CA LYS A 297 20.09 -2.33 35.87
C LYS A 297 18.66 -2.19 36.40
N ILE A 298 18.34 -1.10 37.09
CA ILE A 298 16.98 -0.78 37.56
C ILE A 298 16.02 -0.71 36.37
N ASN A 299 16.38 0.01 35.31
CA ASN A 299 15.52 0.15 34.13
C ASN A 299 15.26 -1.19 33.43
N THR A 300 16.28 -2.04 33.31
CA THR A 300 16.10 -3.41 32.77
C THR A 300 15.21 -4.26 33.66
N ALA A 301 15.38 -4.19 34.99
CA ALA A 301 14.54 -4.92 35.93
C ALA A 301 13.09 -4.45 35.89
N LEU A 302 12.84 -3.13 35.85
CA LEU A 302 11.49 -2.55 35.74
C LEU A 302 10.77 -2.97 34.45
N LYS A 303 11.48 -3.00 33.31
CA LYS A 303 10.93 -3.54 32.05
C LYS A 303 10.51 -4.99 32.21
N GLY A 304 11.35 -5.80 32.88
CA GLY A 304 11.02 -7.19 33.21
C GLY A 304 9.81 -7.29 34.14
N GLU A 305 9.76 -6.51 35.22
CA GLU A 305 8.63 -6.50 36.15
C GLU A 305 7.32 -6.16 35.41
N LEU A 306 7.34 -5.16 34.53
CA LEU A 306 6.19 -4.78 33.71
C LEU A 306 5.78 -5.89 32.72
N LEU A 307 6.75 -6.54 32.06
CA LEU A 307 6.51 -7.65 31.14
C LEU A 307 5.80 -8.83 31.82
N PHE A 308 6.16 -9.14 33.06
CA PHE A 308 5.55 -10.21 33.85
C PHE A 308 4.33 -9.76 34.68
N GLY A 309 3.92 -8.49 34.59
CA GLY A 309 2.81 -7.94 35.37
C GLY A 309 3.07 -7.90 36.87
N LEU A 310 4.33 -7.80 37.29
CA LEU A 310 4.74 -7.63 38.68
C LEU A 310 4.60 -6.16 39.09
N PRO A 311 4.33 -5.86 40.38
CA PRO A 311 4.30 -4.49 40.86
C PRO A 311 5.70 -3.87 40.72
N PRO A 312 5.83 -2.67 40.12
CA PRO A 312 7.12 -2.04 39.92
C PRO A 312 7.76 -1.72 41.27
N SER A 313 9.04 -2.06 41.42
CA SER A 313 9.81 -1.79 42.62
C SER A 313 10.05 -0.27 42.79
N ASP A 314 9.88 0.26 44.01
CA ASP A 314 10.13 1.67 44.32
C ASP A 314 11.64 1.95 44.47
N HIS A 315 12.14 2.93 43.72
CA HIS A 315 13.52 3.40 43.70
C HIS A 315 13.62 4.93 43.84
N SER A 316 12.66 5.55 44.53
CA SER A 316 12.55 7.01 44.71
C SER A 316 13.81 7.67 45.32
N ARG A 317 14.44 7.04 46.32
CA ARG A 317 15.68 7.53 46.95
C ARG A 317 16.86 7.55 45.96
N VAL A 318 17.04 6.50 45.17
CA VAL A 318 18.04 6.47 44.09
C VAL A 318 17.83 7.61 43.10
N GLN A 319 16.58 7.89 42.70
CA GLN A 319 16.29 9.02 41.82
C GLN A 319 16.63 10.37 42.46
N GLN A 320 16.41 10.52 43.77
CA GLN A 320 16.84 11.71 44.51
C GLN A 320 18.36 11.87 44.48
N ILE A 321 19.11 10.80 44.79
CA ILE A 321 20.58 10.81 44.74
C ILE A 321 21.08 11.16 43.33
N GLY A 322 20.41 10.68 42.28
CA GLY A 322 20.71 11.07 40.90
C GLY A 322 20.61 12.58 40.66
N ARG A 323 19.54 13.22 41.16
CA ARG A 323 19.38 14.69 41.08
C ARG A 323 20.45 15.43 41.86
N GLU A 324 20.79 14.95 43.06
CA GLU A 324 21.85 15.53 43.89
C GLU A 324 23.22 15.43 43.20
N LEU A 325 23.55 14.27 42.62
CA LEU A 325 24.80 14.06 41.88
C LEU A 325 24.92 14.97 40.65
N ASP A 326 23.81 15.20 39.93
CA ASP A 326 23.78 16.12 38.78
C ASP A 326 24.00 17.59 39.22
N LEU A 327 23.41 17.99 40.34
CA LEU A 327 23.62 19.33 40.92
C LEU A 327 25.08 19.51 41.38
N LEU A 328 25.64 18.50 42.05
CA LEU A 328 27.04 18.50 42.48
C LEU A 328 28.01 18.53 41.30
N GLN A 329 27.69 17.84 40.19
CA GLN A 329 28.48 17.89 38.97
C GLN A 329 28.58 19.31 38.43
N ARG A 330 27.45 20.03 38.40
CA ARG A 330 27.40 21.43 37.94
C ARG A 330 28.19 22.34 38.88
N LEU A 331 28.02 22.17 40.19
CA LEU A 331 28.69 22.98 41.20
C LEU A 331 30.22 22.83 41.14
N TYR A 332 30.72 21.59 41.23
CA TYR A 332 32.18 21.35 41.20
C TYR A 332 32.79 21.58 39.81
N GLY A 333 32.01 21.37 38.74
CA GLY A 333 32.38 21.76 37.38
C GLY A 333 32.62 23.26 37.26
N LEU A 334 31.68 24.08 37.72
CA LEU A 334 31.80 25.54 37.74
C LEU A 334 32.99 25.99 38.61
N TYR A 335 33.14 25.41 39.80
CA TYR A 335 34.27 25.70 40.70
C TYR A 335 35.63 25.47 40.03
N ASN A 336 35.80 24.34 39.32
CA ASN A 336 37.03 24.05 38.59
C ASN A 336 37.23 24.97 37.39
N GLU A 337 36.16 25.32 36.68
CA GLU A 337 36.23 26.24 35.55
C GLU A 337 36.67 27.65 36.00
N VAL A 338 36.10 28.15 37.10
CA VAL A 338 36.51 29.40 37.74
C VAL A 338 37.96 29.33 38.20
N ASN A 339 38.36 28.28 38.91
CA ASN A 339 39.75 28.17 39.37
C ASN A 339 40.76 28.04 38.22
N ARG A 340 40.41 27.32 37.15
CA ARG A 340 41.28 27.18 35.97
C ARG A 340 41.42 28.51 35.23
N THR A 341 40.33 29.24 35.05
CA THR A 341 40.36 30.56 34.40
C THR A 341 41.11 31.57 35.25
N VAL A 342 40.85 31.64 36.56
CA VAL A 342 41.60 32.49 37.49
C VAL A 342 43.09 32.12 37.53
N ALA A 343 43.44 30.82 37.56
CA ALA A 343 44.82 30.37 37.47
C ALA A 343 45.48 30.81 36.16
N SER A 344 44.77 30.70 35.04
CA SER A 344 45.28 31.13 33.74
C SER A 344 45.58 32.63 33.69
N TYR A 345 44.81 33.47 34.40
CA TYR A 345 45.08 34.91 34.49
C TYR A 345 46.45 35.22 35.14
N TYR A 346 46.91 34.37 36.06
CA TYR A 346 48.24 34.53 36.68
C TYR A 346 49.40 34.14 35.76
N GLU A 347 49.14 33.40 34.68
CA GLU A 347 50.16 32.97 33.71
C GLU A 347 50.34 33.98 32.56
N ILE A 348 49.43 34.96 32.42
CA ILE A 348 49.47 35.96 31.35
C ILE A 348 50.53 37.04 31.67
N VAL A 349 51.41 37.33 30.70
CA VAL A 349 52.40 38.41 30.81
C VAL A 349 51.69 39.77 30.74
N TRP A 350 52.09 40.74 31.58
CA TRP A 350 51.45 42.06 31.69
C TRP A 350 51.18 42.80 30.36
N GLN A 351 52.00 42.58 29.32
CA GLN A 351 51.80 43.19 28.00
C GLN A 351 50.60 42.62 27.22
N GLU A 352 50.17 41.41 27.56
CA GLU A 352 49.12 40.64 26.88
C GLU A 352 47.83 40.55 27.72
N VAL A 353 47.79 41.19 28.90
CA VAL A 353 46.63 41.18 29.79
C VAL A 353 45.51 42.07 29.23
N ASP A 354 44.39 41.44 28.90
CA ASP A 354 43.16 42.11 28.49
C ASP A 354 42.18 42.19 29.68
N ILE A 355 42.05 43.39 30.26
CA ILE A 355 41.24 43.64 31.45
C ILE A 355 39.74 43.59 31.15
N GLU A 356 39.32 43.97 29.93
CA GLU A 356 37.91 43.95 29.54
C GLU A 356 37.41 42.50 29.40
N LYS A 357 38.24 41.64 28.80
CA LYS A 357 37.94 40.21 28.67
C LYS A 357 37.82 39.51 30.03
N ILE A 358 38.73 39.80 30.97
CA ILE A 358 38.66 39.27 32.35
C ILE A 358 37.37 39.74 33.04
N GLY A 359 36.97 41.01 32.83
CA GLY A 359 35.71 41.54 33.36
C GLY A 359 34.48 40.81 32.85
N VAL A 360 34.45 40.49 31.54
CA VAL A 360 33.36 39.73 30.91
C VAL A 360 33.29 38.30 31.46
N ASP A 361 34.43 37.59 31.53
CA ASP A 361 34.50 36.22 32.03
C ASP A 361 33.99 36.12 33.49
N LEU A 362 34.41 37.05 34.36
CA LEU A 362 33.96 37.11 35.76
C LEU A 362 32.46 37.40 35.88
N GLN A 363 31.94 38.28 35.02
CA GLN A 363 30.51 38.59 34.98
C GLN A 363 29.69 37.39 34.48
N GLU A 364 30.24 36.59 33.56
CA GLU A 364 29.61 35.36 33.09
C GLU A 364 29.55 34.29 34.18
N PHE A 365 30.61 34.12 34.98
CA PHE A 365 30.61 33.21 36.13
C PHE A 365 29.63 33.63 37.23
N GLN A 366 29.36 34.93 37.38
CA GLN A 366 28.38 35.43 38.35
C GLN A 366 26.93 35.14 37.94
N ASN A 367 26.68 34.95 36.64
CA ASN A 367 25.34 34.71 36.09
C ASN A 367 24.97 33.22 35.94
N LYS A 368 25.96 32.31 36.07
CA LYS A 368 25.78 30.84 36.04
C LYS A 368 25.55 30.30 37.45
#